data_AF-A0A6M3XN43-F1
#
_entry.id   AF-A0A6M3XN43-F1
#
_cell.length_a   1.000
_cell.length_b   1.000
_cell.length_c   1.000
_cell.angle_alpha   90.00
_cell.angle_beta   90.00
_cell.angle_gamma   90.00
#
_symmetry.space_group_name_H-M   'P 1'
#
loop_
_entity.id
_entity.type
_entity.pdbx_description
1 polymer ?
#
loop_
_entity_poly.entity_id
_entity_poly.type
_entity_poly.pdbx_seq_one_letter_code
_entity_poly.pdbx_strand_id
1 'polypeptide(L)'
;MNTKKAVKKPYSVVLELNDQEYKAQGDTLLEAIRGLQVNDFRTEGLLIAYKGKLKAERKFPSIFKLKRLFTNKTLQIIVAKNLELMMK
;
A
#
# COMPACT_ATOMS: atom_id res chain seq x y z
N MET A 1 -28.56 -19.17 7.58
CA MET A 1 -27.20 -18.65 7.85
C MET A 1 -26.61 -18.18 6.52
N ASN A 2 -26.61 -16.87 6.23
CA ASN A 2 -25.95 -16.35 5.03
C ASN A 2 -24.45 -16.24 5.29
N THR A 3 -23.69 -17.23 4.82
CA THR A 3 -22.24 -17.13 4.71
C THR A 3 -21.93 -16.08 3.66
N LYS A 4 -21.74 -14.82 4.10
CA LYS A 4 -21.10 -13.78 3.28
C LYS A 4 -19.72 -14.32 2.91
N LYS A 5 -19.58 -14.90 1.71
CA LYS A 5 -18.28 -15.20 1.11
C LYS A 5 -17.47 -13.91 1.18
N ALA A 6 -16.41 -13.91 1.97
CA ALA A 6 -15.47 -12.81 1.99
C ALA A 6 -14.89 -12.69 0.58
N VAL A 7 -15.33 -11.67 -0.17
CA VAL A 7 -14.80 -11.38 -1.50
C VAL A 7 -13.33 -11.05 -1.30
N LYS A 8 -12.46 -11.98 -1.70
CA LYS A 8 -11.01 -11.81 -1.56
C LYS A 8 -10.61 -10.64 -2.46
N LYS A 9 -10.18 -9.54 -1.83
CA LYS A 9 -9.71 -8.35 -2.55
C LYS A 9 -8.48 -8.72 -3.39
N PRO A 10 -8.43 -8.32 -4.68
CA PRO A 10 -7.38 -8.73 -5.61
C PRO A 10 -6.01 -8.12 -5.29
N TYR A 11 -5.97 -6.96 -4.64
CA TYR A 11 -4.74 -6.27 -4.27
C TYR A 11 -4.54 -6.27 -2.75
N SER A 12 -3.30 -6.48 -2.33
CA SER A 12 -2.86 -6.25 -0.95
C SER A 12 -1.59 -5.43 -0.92
N VAL A 13 -1.48 -4.55 0.07
CA VAL A 13 -0.27 -3.77 0.32
C VAL A 13 0.22 -3.98 1.74
N VAL A 14 1.54 -3.93 1.89
CA VAL A 14 2.26 -3.95 3.16
C VAL A 14 3.16 -2.73 3.19
N LEU A 15 3.06 -1.91 4.22
CA LEU A 15 4.01 -0.85 4.51
C LEU A 15 4.83 -1.25 5.72
N GLU A 16 6.13 -1.42 5.53
CA GLU A 16 7.09 -1.68 6.59
C GLU A 16 7.70 -0.35 7.06
N LEU A 17 7.62 -0.10 8.37
CA LEU A 17 8.19 1.05 9.06
C LEU A 17 8.95 0.55 10.29
N ASN A 18 10.28 0.57 10.25
CA ASN A 18 11.14 -0.08 11.25
C ASN A 18 10.71 -1.56 11.43
N ASP A 19 10.39 -1.97 12.67
CA ASP A 19 9.96 -3.33 13.02
C ASP A 19 8.42 -3.51 12.97
N GLN A 20 7.70 -2.59 12.33
CA GLN A 20 6.23 -2.64 12.23
C GLN A 20 5.76 -2.80 10.78
N GLU A 21 4.75 -3.64 10.61
CA GLU A 21 4.07 -3.85 9.33
C GLU A 21 2.62 -3.36 9.38
N TYR A 22 2.25 -2.54 8.41
CA TYR A 22 0.89 -2.05 8.21
C TYR A 22 0.32 -2.70 6.94
N LYS A 23 -0.84 -3.35 7.05
CA LYS A 23 -1.41 -4.15 5.95
C LYS A 23 -2.79 -3.65 5.57
N ALA A 24 -3.05 -3.61 4.28
CA ALA A 24 -4.35 -3.24 3.74
C ALA A 24 -4.66 -3.97 2.44
N GLN A 25 -5.94 -4.06 2.10
CA GLN A 25 -6.43 -4.73 0.90
C GLN A 25 -7.47 -3.87 0.19
N GLY A 26 -7.59 -4.02 -1.13
CA GLY A 26 -8.52 -3.22 -1.95
C GLY A 26 -8.83 -3.84 -3.30
N ASP A 27 -9.88 -3.33 -3.97
CA ASP A 27 -10.21 -3.72 -5.35
C ASP A 27 -9.23 -3.08 -6.35
N THR A 28 -8.57 -2.00 -5.93
CA THR A 28 -7.47 -1.35 -6.64
C THR A 28 -6.28 -1.14 -5.71
N LEU A 29 -5.07 -0.90 -6.26
CA LEU A 29 -3.93 -0.51 -5.42
C LEU A 29 -4.15 0.82 -4.72
N LEU A 30 -4.86 1.76 -5.35
CA LEU A 30 -5.16 3.05 -4.73
C LEU A 30 -6.03 2.88 -3.47
N GLU A 31 -7.04 2.02 -3.53
CA GLU A 31 -7.85 1.67 -2.36
C GLU A 31 -7.03 0.96 -1.29
N ALA A 32 -6.19 0.00 -1.69
CA ALA A 32 -5.33 -0.71 -0.75
C ALA A 32 -4.37 0.26 -0.02
N ILE A 33 -3.73 1.17 -0.75
CA ILE A 33 -2.85 2.21 -0.16
C ILE A 33 -3.63 3.12 0.80
N ARG A 34 -4.84 3.53 0.43
CA ARG A 34 -5.70 4.38 1.29
C ARG A 34 -6.21 3.65 2.53
N GLY A 35 -6.31 2.32 2.48
CA GLY A 35 -6.68 1.49 3.61
C GLY A 35 -5.60 1.34 4.66
N LEU A 36 -4.36 1.77 4.40
CA LEU A 36 -3.28 1.73 5.38
C LEU A 36 -3.56 2.72 6.51
N GLN A 37 -3.82 2.19 7.70
CA GLN A 37 -3.98 2.98 8.92
C GLN A 37 -2.63 3.12 9.63
N VAL A 38 -1.88 4.16 9.25
CA VAL A 38 -0.58 4.46 9.84
C VAL A 38 -0.73 5.65 10.78
N ASN A 39 -0.37 5.45 12.04
CA ASN A 39 -0.50 6.49 13.06
C ASN A 39 0.77 7.35 13.21
N ASP A 40 1.91 6.89 12.70
CA ASP A 40 3.18 7.60 12.85
C ASP A 40 4.16 7.37 11.69
N PHE A 41 4.93 8.40 11.33
CA PHE A 41 5.92 8.41 10.26
C PHE A 41 7.25 8.92 10.82
N ARG A 42 7.97 8.08 11.55
CA ARG A 42 9.26 8.45 12.17
C ARG A 42 10.50 7.96 11.43
N THR A 43 10.32 7.20 10.36
CA THR A 43 11.42 6.52 9.66
C THR A 43 11.20 6.46 8.15
N GLU A 44 12.19 5.93 7.43
CA GLU A 44 11.98 5.47 6.06
C GLU A 44 10.97 4.33 6.00
N GLY A 45 10.37 4.13 4.83
CA GLY A 45 9.36 3.08 4.67
C GLY A 45 9.54 2.28 3.39
N LEU A 46 9.19 1.00 3.46
CA LEU A 46 9.10 0.12 2.30
C LEU A 46 7.64 -0.21 2.05
N LEU A 47 7.11 0.22 0.91
CA LEU A 47 5.76 -0.16 0.46
C LEU A 47 5.87 -1.33 -0.51
N ILE A 48 5.26 -2.44 -0.15
CA ILE A 48 5.18 -3.66 -0.93
C ILE A 48 3.74 -3.83 -1.38
N ALA A 49 3.54 -4.08 -2.66
CA ALA A 49 2.25 -4.31 -3.26
C ALA A 49 2.20 -5.68 -3.93
N TYR A 50 1.05 -6.34 -3.81
CA TYR A 50 0.82 -7.67 -4.33
C TYR A 50 -0.47 -7.73 -5.14
N LYS A 51 -0.43 -8.54 -6.21
CA LYS A 51 -1.59 -8.95 -7.01
C LYS A 51 -1.45 -10.43 -7.34
N GLY A 52 -2.05 -11.31 -6.52
CA GLY A 52 -1.81 -12.75 -6.62
C GLY A 52 -0.35 -13.10 -6.34
N LYS A 53 0.38 -13.65 -7.34
CA LYS A 53 1.81 -13.98 -7.23
C LYS A 53 2.74 -12.81 -7.59
N LEU A 54 2.20 -11.74 -8.16
CA LEU A 54 2.97 -10.58 -8.60
C LEU A 54 3.27 -9.68 -7.41
N LYS A 55 4.48 -9.11 -7.38
CA LYS A 55 5.00 -8.26 -6.31
C LYS A 55 5.68 -7.05 -6.91
N ALA A 56 5.41 -5.87 -6.36
CA ALA A 56 6.20 -4.66 -6.61
C ALA A 56 6.53 -3.95 -5.31
N GLU A 57 7.67 -3.29 -5.30
CA GLU A 57 8.22 -2.65 -4.10
C GLU A 57 8.60 -1.20 -4.39
N ARG A 58 8.38 -0.33 -3.40
CA ARG A 58 8.78 1.08 -3.45
C ARG A 58 9.35 1.51 -2.11
N LYS A 59 10.64 1.85 -2.12
CA LYS A 59 11.32 2.47 -0.98
C LYS A 59 11.03 3.96 -0.89
N PHE A 60 10.79 4.45 0.32
CA PHE A 60 10.65 5.85 0.68
C PHE A 60 11.79 6.23 1.64
N PRO A 61 12.97 6.60 1.11
CA PRO A 61 14.19 6.83 1.91
C PRO A 61 14.13 8.11 2.78
N SER A 62 12.99 8.79 2.80
CA SER A 62 12.81 10.04 3.56
C SER A 62 11.42 10.05 4.16
N ILE A 63 11.37 10.32 5.47
CA ILE A 63 10.15 10.51 6.25
C ILE A 63 9.19 11.49 5.56
N PHE A 64 9.70 12.58 5.00
CA PHE A 64 8.88 13.58 4.32
C PHE A 64 8.19 13.00 3.07
N LYS A 65 8.90 12.21 2.27
CA LYS A 65 8.32 11.54 1.08
C LYS A 65 7.26 10.52 1.48
N LEU A 66 7.51 9.78 2.56
CA LEU A 66 6.57 8.82 3.12
C LEU A 66 5.32 9.52 3.66
N LYS A 67 5.46 10.56 4.49
CA LYS A 67 4.32 11.34 5.00
C LYS A 67 3.48 11.91 3.85
N ARG A 68 4.13 12.39 2.78
CA ARG A 68 3.43 12.87 1.58
C ARG A 68 2.62 11.79 0.88
N LEU A 69 3.01 10.52 0.94
CA LEU A 69 2.19 9.44 0.39
C LEU A 69 0.81 9.41 1.05
N PHE A 70 0.72 9.67 2.35
CA PHE A 70 -0.55 9.58 3.08
C PHE A 70 -1.32 10.91 3.15
N THR A 71 -0.65 12.04 2.94
CA THR A 71 -1.31 13.36 2.94
C THR A 71 -1.67 13.89 1.54
N ASN A 72 -1.03 13.41 0.47
CA ASN A 72 -1.22 13.93 -0.88
C ASN A 72 -1.92 12.91 -1.79
N LYS A 73 -3.19 13.17 -2.13
CA LYS A 73 -4.02 12.31 -2.99
C LYS A 73 -3.40 12.04 -4.37
N THR A 74 -2.78 13.04 -4.98
CA THR A 74 -2.14 12.90 -6.30
C THR A 74 -0.93 11.96 -6.22
N LEU A 75 -0.12 12.07 -5.16
CA LEU A 75 1.02 11.17 -4.97
C LEU A 75 0.57 9.72 -4.76
N GLN A 76 -0.53 9.48 -4.04
CA GLN A 76 -1.11 8.14 -3.90
C GLN A 76 -1.46 7.54 -5.26
N ILE A 77 -2.11 8.32 -6.13
CA ILE A 77 -2.48 7.89 -7.48
C ILE A 77 -1.24 7.55 -8.30
N ILE A 78 -0.21 8.41 -8.26
CA ILE A 78 1.05 8.19 -8.99
C ILE A 78 1.73 6.90 -8.49
N VAL A 79 1.85 6.72 -7.17
CA VAL A 79 2.49 5.55 -6.59
C VAL A 79 1.70 4.28 -6.91
N ALA A 80 0.37 4.29 -6.80
CA ALA A 80 -0.48 3.18 -7.19
C ALA A 80 -0.25 2.78 -8.65
N LYS A 81 -0.31 3.73 -9.59
CA LYS A 81 -0.07 3.47 -11.01
C LYS A 81 1.33 2.92 -11.28
N ASN A 82 2.35 3.47 -10.65
CA ASN A 82 3.72 2.98 -10.81
C ASN A 82 3.87 1.54 -10.31
N LEU A 83 3.30 1.21 -9.15
CA LEU A 83 3.32 -0.15 -8.62
C LEU A 83 2.53 -1.12 -9.52
N GLU A 84 1.38 -0.71 -10.07
CA GLU A 84 0.65 -1.52 -11.05
C GLU A 84 1.48 -1.80 -12.32
N LEU A 85 2.21 -0.81 -12.82
CA LEU A 85 3.08 -0.98 -13.98
C LEU A 85 4.25 -1.91 -13.70
N MET A 86 4.79 -1.90 -12.48
CA MET A 86 5.88 -2.78 -12.05
C MET A 86 5.42 -4.23 -11.82
N MET A 87 4.13 -4.47 -11.61
CA MET A 87 3.54 -5.81 -11.44
C MET A 87 3.07 -6.42 -12.77
N LYS A 88 3.78 -6.19 -13.87
CA LYS A 88 3.46 -6.76 -15.19
C LYS A 88 4.39 -7.90 -15.55
#